data_AF-A0A6N8GCH4-F1
#
_entry.id   AF-A0A6N8GCH4-F1
#
_cell.length_a   1.000
_cell.length_b   1.000
_cell.length_c   1.000
_cell.angle_alpha   90.00
_cell.angle_beta   90.00
_cell.angle_gamma   90.00
#
_symmetry.space_group_name_H-M   'P 1'
#
loop_
_entity.id
_entity.type
_entity.pdbx_description
1 polymer ?
#
loop_
_entity_poly.entity_id
_entity_poly.type
_entity_poly.pdbx_seq_one_letter_code
_entity_poly.pdbx_strand_id
1 'polypeptide(L)'
;MSQGGFSAFAELVHAEGANRMAVQEPLVCRGRGPAAFHATSTLLRAVFAGLTWDVHEVVADGDLVVAHATMSGRQVGTFFSYDERGAVRTAFPSTGRRFSVTQTHWWRLADGVVYEHWANRDDLALGLQLGWVRPSLRYAARMALAMTAARRAESRNGGPLPGGHRP
;
A
#
# COMPACT_ATOMS: atom_id res chain seq x y z
N MET A 1 9.07 -11.10 3.00
CA MET A 1 8.02 -10.25 3.61
C MET A 1 6.89 -11.07 4.25
N SER A 2 6.26 -12.01 3.53
CA SER A 2 5.20 -12.89 4.07
C SER A 2 5.71 -13.96 5.03
N GLN A 3 6.89 -14.52 4.73
CA GLN A 3 7.54 -15.59 5.48
C GLN A 3 9.06 -15.38 5.57
N GLY A 4 9.74 -16.17 6.38
CA GLY A 4 11.19 -16.11 6.60
C GLY A 4 11.61 -15.26 7.80
N GLY A 5 12.77 -15.58 8.38
CA GLY A 5 13.40 -14.85 9.48
C GLY A 5 14.51 -13.92 8.99
N PHE A 6 15.28 -13.36 9.93
CA PHE A 6 16.34 -12.39 9.66
C PHE A 6 17.39 -12.87 8.64
N SER A 7 17.77 -14.16 8.63
CA SER A 7 18.78 -14.69 7.71
C SER A 7 18.46 -14.44 6.24
N ALA A 8 17.19 -14.60 5.84
CA ALA A 8 16.76 -14.32 4.47
C ALA A 8 16.95 -12.84 4.09
N PHE A 9 16.82 -11.92 5.04
CA PHE A 9 17.10 -10.50 4.80
C PHE A 9 18.60 -10.23 4.75
N ALA A 10 19.40 -10.93 5.57
CA ALA A 10 20.86 -10.80 5.56
C ALA A 10 21.48 -11.28 4.23
N GLU A 11 20.85 -12.25 3.57
CA GLU A 11 21.28 -12.77 2.25
C GLU A 11 20.85 -11.85 1.09
N LEU A 12 19.70 -11.17 1.20
CA LEU A 12 19.07 -10.46 0.07
C LEU A 12 19.19 -8.94 0.13
N VAL A 13 19.59 -8.36 1.25
CA VAL A 13 19.65 -6.90 1.46
C VAL A 13 21.09 -6.47 1.72
N HIS A 14 21.55 -5.48 0.96
CA HIS A 14 22.86 -4.86 1.15
C HIS A 14 23.00 -4.28 2.56
N ALA A 15 24.20 -4.25 3.15
CA ALA A 15 24.42 -3.69 4.49
C ALA A 15 23.94 -2.23 4.64
N GLU A 16 24.09 -1.45 3.58
CA GLU A 16 23.62 -0.06 3.48
C GLU A 16 22.22 0.10 2.85
N GLY A 17 21.51 -1.02 2.63
CA GLY A 17 20.24 -1.06 1.93
C GLY A 17 19.20 -0.13 2.55
N ALA A 18 18.48 0.65 1.74
CA ALA A 18 17.50 1.60 2.23
C ALA A 18 16.09 1.35 1.67
N ASN A 19 15.09 1.38 2.54
CA ASN A 19 13.68 1.36 2.15
C ASN A 19 13.12 2.79 2.20
N ARG A 20 12.85 3.41 1.05
CA ARG A 20 12.28 4.77 0.98
C ARG A 20 10.91 4.84 1.65
N MET A 21 10.15 3.74 1.65
CA MET A 21 8.82 3.68 2.28
C MET A 21 8.87 3.70 3.80
N ALA A 22 10.04 3.44 4.41
CA ALA A 22 10.19 3.41 5.86
C ALA A 22 9.87 4.75 6.53
N VAL A 23 9.89 5.87 5.79
CA VAL A 23 9.42 7.17 6.28
C VAL A 23 7.97 7.14 6.79
N GLN A 24 7.16 6.19 6.30
CA GLN A 24 5.77 5.97 6.73
C GLN A 24 5.63 4.95 7.86
N GLU A 25 6.74 4.43 8.39
CA GLU A 25 6.83 3.34 9.36
C GLU A 25 7.46 3.83 10.69
N PRO A 26 7.41 3.05 11.79
CA PRO A 26 8.06 3.43 13.04
C PRO A 26 9.59 3.53 12.89
N LEU A 27 10.24 4.26 13.81
CA LEU A 27 11.68 4.56 13.74
C LEU A 27 12.57 3.33 13.58
N VAL A 28 12.20 2.19 14.17
CA VAL A 28 12.95 0.92 14.06
C VAL A 28 13.07 0.43 12.61
N CYS A 29 12.14 0.80 11.73
CA CYS A 29 12.17 0.43 10.32
C CYS A 29 12.98 1.40 9.45
N ARG A 30 13.36 2.58 9.98
CA ARG A 30 13.98 3.69 9.22
C ARG A 30 15.50 3.60 9.16
N GLY A 31 16.08 2.51 9.65
CA GLY A 31 17.51 2.23 9.55
C GLY A 31 17.94 1.79 8.16
N ARG A 32 19.21 1.40 8.05
CA ARG A 32 19.77 0.75 6.88
C ARG A 32 19.94 -0.76 7.09
N GLY A 33 20.04 -1.47 5.98
CA GLY A 33 20.42 -2.87 5.92
C GLY A 33 19.34 -3.86 6.34
N PRO A 34 19.73 -5.14 6.46
CA PRO A 34 18.83 -6.26 6.71
C PRO A 34 17.90 -6.07 7.91
N ALA A 35 18.40 -5.47 9.00
CA ALA A 35 17.66 -5.29 10.24
C ALA A 35 16.44 -4.38 10.05
N ALA A 36 16.59 -3.29 9.28
CA ALA A 36 15.50 -2.36 9.01
C ALA A 36 14.39 -3.02 8.17
N PHE A 37 14.76 -3.76 7.12
CA PHE A 37 13.80 -4.48 6.28
C PHE A 37 13.08 -5.61 7.04
N HIS A 38 13.81 -6.33 7.91
CA HIS A 38 13.22 -7.35 8.76
C HIS A 38 12.24 -6.74 9.79
N ALA A 39 12.52 -5.54 10.32
CA ALA A 39 11.60 -4.81 11.18
C ALA A 39 10.30 -4.45 10.45
N THR A 40 10.37 -3.94 9.22
CA THR A 40 9.20 -3.71 8.35
C THR A 40 8.40 -5.00 8.16
N SER A 41 9.08 -6.11 7.85
CA SER A 41 8.42 -7.41 7.67
C SER A 41 7.73 -7.89 8.95
N THR A 42 8.33 -7.67 10.11
CA THR A 42 7.74 -8.06 11.41
C THR A 42 6.51 -7.22 11.70
N LEU A 43 6.57 -5.91 11.45
CA LEU A 43 5.42 -5.00 11.57
C LEU A 43 4.26 -5.45 10.68
N LEU A 44 4.50 -5.72 9.39
CA LEU A 44 3.45 -6.16 8.48
C LEU A 44 2.78 -7.45 8.92
N ARG A 45 3.56 -8.44 9.40
CA ARG A 45 3.02 -9.71 9.91
C ARG A 45 2.25 -9.57 11.22
N ALA A 46 2.59 -8.58 12.05
CA ALA A 46 1.83 -8.27 13.25
C ALA A 46 0.45 -7.65 12.92
N VAL A 47 0.35 -6.90 11.82
CA VAL A 47 -0.90 -6.27 11.40
C VAL A 47 -1.76 -7.22 10.56
N PHE A 48 -1.15 -7.99 9.66
CA PHE A 48 -1.85 -8.80 8.66
C PHE A 48 -1.52 -10.29 8.78
N ALA A 49 -2.54 -11.11 9.01
CA ALA A 49 -2.45 -12.56 8.99
C ALA A 49 -2.63 -13.11 7.57
N GLY A 50 -1.95 -14.21 7.27
CA GLY A 50 -2.04 -14.90 5.98
C GLY A 50 -1.61 -14.01 4.81
N LEU A 51 -0.58 -13.19 5.03
CA LEU A 51 -0.07 -12.23 4.04
C LEU A 51 0.59 -12.97 2.87
N THR A 52 0.11 -12.75 1.65
CA THR A 52 0.65 -13.34 0.41
C THR A 52 0.87 -12.29 -0.65
N TRP A 53 1.78 -12.58 -1.59
CA TRP A 53 2.00 -11.79 -2.79
C TRP A 53 1.89 -12.72 -4.01
N ASP A 54 0.98 -12.39 -4.91
CA ASP A 54 0.92 -12.99 -6.25
C ASP A 54 1.68 -12.06 -7.20
N VAL A 55 2.81 -12.50 -7.71
CA VAL A 55 3.66 -11.71 -8.63
C VAL A 55 3.16 -11.90 -10.05
N HIS A 56 2.76 -10.82 -10.71
CA HIS A 56 2.19 -10.85 -12.06
C HIS A 56 3.27 -10.65 -13.12
N GLU A 57 4.07 -9.60 -12.94
CA GLU A 57 5.17 -9.26 -13.84
C GLU A 57 6.43 -8.91 -13.05
N VAL A 58 7.58 -9.26 -13.63
CA VAL A 58 8.89 -8.79 -13.19
C VAL A 58 9.65 -8.31 -14.41
N VAL A 59 10.19 -7.10 -14.33
CA VAL A 59 11.06 -6.51 -15.35
C VAL A 59 12.37 -6.15 -14.70
N ALA A 60 13.48 -6.47 -15.36
CA ALA A 60 14.82 -6.07 -14.96
C ALA A 60 15.46 -5.26 -16.08
N ASP A 61 16.07 -4.13 -15.72
CA ASP A 61 16.86 -3.28 -16.62
C ASP A 61 18.10 -2.78 -15.86
N GLY A 62 19.26 -3.29 -16.23
CA GLY A 62 20.51 -3.02 -15.53
C GLY A 62 20.45 -3.41 -14.04
N ASP A 63 20.62 -2.42 -13.17
CA ASP A 63 20.57 -2.57 -11.71
C ASP A 63 19.16 -2.40 -11.13
N LEU A 64 18.16 -2.15 -11.97
CA LEU A 64 16.78 -1.88 -11.56
C LEU A 64 15.89 -3.10 -11.79
N VAL A 65 15.15 -3.50 -10.77
CA VAL A 65 14.13 -4.55 -10.84
C VAL A 65 12.79 -3.97 -10.41
N VAL A 66 11.74 -4.26 -11.18
CA VAL A 66 10.37 -3.85 -10.86
C VAL A 66 9.48 -5.08 -10.86
N ALA A 67 8.69 -5.25 -9.81
CA ALA A 67 7.63 -6.25 -9.78
C ALA A 67 6.27 -5.58 -9.61
N HIS A 68 5.30 -6.00 -10.42
CA HIS A 68 3.89 -5.75 -10.17
C HIS A 68 3.29 -7.00 -9.52
N ALA A 69 2.61 -6.80 -8.40
CA ALA A 69 2.08 -7.90 -7.59
C ALA A 69 0.78 -7.51 -6.91
N THR A 70 -0.02 -8.52 -6.54
CA THR A 70 -1.17 -8.35 -5.66
C THR A 70 -0.81 -8.84 -4.26
N MET A 71 -0.91 -7.96 -3.27
CA MET A 71 -0.80 -8.31 -1.86
C MET A 71 -2.18 -8.64 -1.29
N SER A 72 -2.30 -9.78 -0.62
CA SER A 72 -3.56 -10.23 0.01
C SER A 72 -3.34 -10.63 1.47
N GLY A 73 -4.37 -10.49 2.30
CA GLY A 73 -4.28 -10.88 3.71
C GLY A 73 -5.56 -10.59 4.50
N ARG A 74 -5.48 -10.73 5.83
CA ARG A 74 -6.52 -10.32 6.78
C ARG A 74 -5.95 -9.38 7.83
N GLN A 75 -6.57 -8.22 8.04
CA GLN A 75 -6.20 -7.35 9.16
C GLN A 75 -6.58 -8.04 10.48
N VAL A 76 -5.60 -8.28 11.33
CA VAL A 76 -5.76 -8.87 12.67
C VAL A 76 -5.22 -7.95 13.77
N GLY A 77 -4.30 -7.05 13.43
CA GLY A 77 -3.75 -6.03 14.33
C GLY A 77 -4.12 -4.60 13.94
N THR A 78 -3.77 -3.65 14.80
CA THR A 78 -3.90 -2.22 14.52
C THR A 78 -2.82 -1.77 13.55
N PHE A 79 -3.21 -1.15 12.44
CA PHE A 79 -2.27 -0.47 11.54
C PHE A 79 -2.07 0.96 12.02
N PHE A 80 -0.83 1.43 12.07
CA PHE A 80 -0.48 2.79 12.44
C PHE A 80 0.18 3.51 11.27
N SER A 81 -0.24 4.73 10.97
CA SER A 81 0.51 5.64 10.10
C SER A 81 1.38 6.56 10.94
N TYR A 82 2.59 6.85 10.47
CA TYR A 82 3.57 7.69 11.18
C TYR A 82 3.83 8.99 10.41
N ASP A 83 4.24 10.04 11.13
CA ASP A 83 4.76 11.27 10.53
C ASP A 83 6.29 11.19 10.30
N GLU A 84 6.88 12.25 9.75
CA GLU A 84 8.31 12.34 9.45
C GLU A 84 9.20 12.22 10.72
N ARG A 85 8.66 12.53 11.91
CA ARG A 85 9.37 12.42 13.19
C ARG A 85 9.24 11.03 13.82
N GLY A 86 8.42 10.16 13.25
CA GLY A 86 8.14 8.83 13.78
C GLY A 86 7.04 8.81 14.84
N ALA A 87 6.28 9.90 15.00
CA ALA A 87 5.11 9.91 15.87
C ALA A 87 3.91 9.28 15.16
N VAL A 88 3.04 8.60 15.92
CA VAL A 88 1.80 8.04 15.38
C VAL A 88 0.87 9.18 14.97
N ARG A 89 0.53 9.23 13.68
CA ARG A 89 -0.42 10.19 13.10
C ARG A 89 -1.86 9.69 13.17
N THR A 90 -2.08 8.40 12.92
CA THR A 90 -3.42 7.79 12.89
C THR A 90 -3.30 6.30 13.20
N ALA A 91 -4.29 5.77 13.91
CA ALA A 91 -4.44 4.36 14.20
C ALA A 91 -5.69 3.81 13.51
N PHE A 92 -5.57 2.64 12.90
CA PHE A 92 -6.64 1.92 12.23
C PHE A 92 -6.78 0.55 12.91
N PRO A 93 -7.63 0.44 13.95
CA PRO A 93 -7.89 -0.82 14.62
C PRO A 93 -8.36 -1.89 13.64
N SER A 94 -8.07 -3.15 13.97
CA SER A 94 -8.49 -4.28 13.13
C SER A 94 -10.00 -4.31 12.96
N THR A 95 -10.46 -4.37 11.71
CA THR A 95 -11.86 -4.68 11.37
C THR A 95 -12.08 -6.16 11.10
N GLY A 96 -11.02 -6.97 11.22
CA GLY A 96 -11.05 -8.39 10.93
C GLY A 96 -11.27 -8.73 9.46
N ARG A 97 -11.21 -7.77 8.53
CA ARG A 97 -11.55 -7.96 7.10
C ARG A 97 -10.38 -8.49 6.28
N ARG A 98 -10.70 -9.18 5.17
CA ARG A 98 -9.74 -9.56 4.13
C ARG A 98 -9.52 -8.37 3.21
N PHE A 99 -8.35 -8.32 2.60
CA PHE A 99 -8.07 -7.41 1.51
C PHE A 99 -7.27 -8.13 0.41
N SER A 100 -7.30 -7.54 -0.79
CA SER A 100 -6.46 -7.87 -1.93
C SER A 100 -6.23 -6.60 -2.75
N VAL A 101 -4.98 -6.15 -2.85
CA VAL A 101 -4.63 -4.84 -3.44
C VAL A 101 -3.35 -4.93 -4.26
N THR A 102 -3.28 -4.19 -5.36
CA THR A 102 -2.12 -4.13 -6.24
C THR A 102 -1.00 -3.26 -5.66
N GLN A 103 0.24 -3.67 -5.92
CA GLN A 103 1.45 -2.97 -5.55
C GLN A 103 2.46 -3.07 -6.69
N THR A 104 3.23 -2.00 -6.92
CA THR A 104 4.49 -2.11 -7.65
C THR A 104 5.63 -1.88 -6.68
N HIS A 105 6.58 -2.80 -6.71
CA HIS A 105 7.80 -2.74 -5.93
C HIS A 105 8.97 -2.53 -6.86
N TRP A 106 9.83 -1.60 -6.47
CA TRP A 106 11.02 -1.24 -7.22
C TRP A 106 12.22 -1.50 -6.33
N TRP A 107 13.23 -2.14 -6.90
CA TRP A 107 14.50 -2.39 -6.24
C TRP A 107 15.64 -1.91 -7.10
N ARG A 108 16.59 -1.21 -6.48
CA ARG A 108 17.92 -1.03 -7.07
C ARG A 108 18.86 -2.02 -6.41
N LEU A 109 19.63 -2.72 -7.21
CA LEU A 109 20.59 -3.73 -6.76
C LEU A 109 22.01 -3.16 -6.74
N ALA A 110 22.81 -3.58 -5.77
CA ALA A 110 24.26 -3.44 -5.75
C ALA A 110 24.85 -4.76 -5.24
N ASP A 111 25.94 -5.22 -5.85
CA ASP A 111 26.58 -6.50 -5.49
C ASP A 111 25.62 -7.70 -5.50
N GLY A 112 24.63 -7.67 -6.40
CA GLY A 112 23.62 -8.73 -6.55
C GLY A 112 22.53 -8.74 -5.48
N VAL A 113 22.50 -7.78 -4.56
CA VAL A 113 21.54 -7.69 -3.45
C VAL A 113 20.82 -6.33 -3.43
N VAL A 114 19.71 -6.24 -2.69
CA VAL A 114 18.87 -5.02 -2.63
C VAL A 114 19.62 -3.89 -1.92
N TYR A 115 19.96 -2.84 -2.66
CA TYR A 115 20.55 -1.61 -2.14
C TYR A 115 19.49 -0.53 -1.87
N GLU A 116 18.41 -0.52 -2.64
CA GLU A 116 17.33 0.43 -2.46
C GLU A 116 15.98 -0.21 -2.77
N HIS A 117 14.94 0.18 -2.03
CA HIS A 117 13.56 -0.24 -2.27
C HIS A 117 12.60 0.95 -2.16
N TRP A 118 11.63 1.00 -3.08
CA TRP A 118 10.43 1.84 -2.96
C TRP A 118 9.23 1.14 -3.58
N ALA A 119 8.02 1.60 -3.24
CA ALA A 119 6.81 0.97 -3.74
C ALA A 119 5.69 1.98 -3.97
N ASN A 120 4.82 1.68 -4.93
CA ASN A 120 3.50 2.28 -5.04
C ASN A 120 2.48 1.23 -4.58
N ARG A 121 1.69 1.57 -3.56
CA ARG A 121 0.66 0.70 -3.01
C ARG A 121 -0.71 1.31 -3.23
N ASP A 122 -1.72 0.49 -3.51
CA ASP A 122 -3.11 0.93 -3.49
C ASP A 122 -3.66 0.98 -2.05
N ASP A 123 -3.14 1.95 -1.27
CA ASP A 123 -3.55 2.16 0.12
C ASP A 123 -5.00 2.66 0.22
N LEU A 124 -5.55 3.25 -0.85
CA LEU A 124 -6.96 3.66 -0.92
C LEU A 124 -7.87 2.43 -1.00
N ALA A 125 -7.62 1.51 -1.94
CA ALA A 125 -8.37 0.27 -2.02
C ALA A 125 -8.23 -0.55 -0.73
N LEU A 126 -7.03 -0.58 -0.13
CA LEU A 126 -6.80 -1.21 1.17
C LEU A 126 -7.73 -0.61 2.23
N GLY A 127 -7.72 0.72 2.37
CA GLY A 127 -8.57 1.43 3.33
C GLY A 127 -10.06 1.25 3.08
N LEU A 128 -10.51 1.18 1.82
CA LEU A 128 -11.91 0.91 1.47
C LEU A 128 -12.32 -0.52 1.82
N GLN A 129 -11.53 -1.53 1.44
CA GLN A 129 -11.80 -2.93 1.74
C GLN A 129 -11.80 -3.20 3.25
N LEU A 130 -10.86 -2.59 3.97
CA LEU A 130 -10.75 -2.69 5.43
C LEU A 130 -11.72 -1.76 6.18
N GLY A 131 -12.43 -0.88 5.49
CA GLY A 131 -13.47 -0.02 6.07
C GLY A 131 -12.96 1.18 6.86
N TRP A 132 -11.72 1.61 6.61
CA TRP A 132 -11.09 2.78 7.22
C TRP A 132 -11.66 4.09 6.70
N VAL A 133 -12.06 4.12 5.43
CA VAL A 133 -12.56 5.32 4.76
C VAL A 133 -14.08 5.25 4.67
N ARG A 134 -14.78 6.08 5.45
CA ARG A 134 -16.23 6.29 5.33
C ARG A 134 -16.50 7.74 4.90
N PRO A 135 -17.31 7.98 3.86
CA PRO A 135 -17.72 9.34 3.53
C PRO A 135 -18.57 9.91 4.65
N SER A 136 -18.47 11.22 4.86
CA SER A 136 -19.38 11.91 5.77
C SER A 136 -20.82 11.78 5.28
N LEU A 137 -21.80 11.82 6.20
CA LEU A 137 -23.22 11.77 5.83
C LEU A 137 -23.61 12.88 4.83
N ARG A 138 -23.00 14.06 4.95
CA ARG A 138 -23.21 15.17 4.01
C ARG A 138 -22.68 14.85 2.62
N TYR A 139 -21.49 14.27 2.52
CA TYR A 139 -20.93 13.87 1.23
C TYR A 139 -21.74 12.72 0.61
N ALA A 140 -22.17 11.76 1.42
CA ALA A 140 -23.08 10.70 0.99
C ALA A 140 -24.41 11.26 0.44
N ALA A 141 -25.00 12.26 1.10
CA ALA A 141 -26.20 12.93 0.60
C ALA A 141 -25.95 13.65 -0.74
N ARG A 142 -24.82 14.35 -0.89
CA ARG A 142 -24.42 14.97 -2.16
C ARG A 142 -24.23 13.94 -3.28
N MET A 143 -23.62 12.81 -2.97
CA MET A 143 -23.47 11.69 -3.92
C MET A 143 -24.84 11.14 -4.33
N ALA A 144 -25.78 10.96 -3.40
CA ALA A 144 -27.13 10.49 -3.71
C ALA A 144 -27.90 11.45 -4.62
N LEU A 145 -27.78 12.76 -4.37
CA LEU A 145 -28.35 13.79 -5.24
C LEU A 145 -27.71 13.76 -6.64
N ALA A 146 -26.39 13.64 -6.72
CA ALA A 146 -25.68 13.54 -8.00
C ALA A 146 -26.10 12.30 -8.80
N MET A 147 -26.23 11.13 -8.15
CA MET A 147 -26.73 9.90 -8.78
C MET A 147 -28.17 10.04 -9.26
N THR A 148 -29.03 10.72 -8.50
CA THR A 148 -30.42 10.97 -8.92
C THR A 148 -30.46 11.88 -10.14
N ALA A 149 -29.62 12.92 -10.19
CA ALA A 149 -29.50 13.80 -11.34
C ALA A 149 -28.96 13.05 -12.58
N ALA A 150 -27.95 12.19 -12.41
CA ALA A 150 -27.40 11.35 -13.48
C ALA A 150 -28.46 10.42 -14.08
N ARG A 151 -29.22 9.70 -13.26
CA ARG A 151 -30.31 8.82 -13.72
C ARG A 151 -31.40 9.56 -14.48
N ARG A 152 -31.74 10.79 -14.04
CA ARG A 152 -32.69 11.66 -14.76
C ARG A 152 -32.12 12.15 -16.09
N ALA A 153 -30.81 12.37 -16.18
CA ALA A 153 -30.15 12.75 -17.42
C ALA A 153 -30.04 11.56 -18.39
N GLU A 154 -29.75 10.36 -17.88
CA GLU A 154 -29.80 9.09 -18.62
C GLU A 154 -31.18 8.87 -19.26
N SER A 155 -32.25 8.99 -18.48
CA SER A 155 -33.61 8.76 -18.97
C SER A 155 -34.08 9.80 -19.98
N ARG A 156 -33.48 10.99 -20.00
CA ARG A 156 -33.85 12.08 -20.93
C ARG A 156 -32.98 12.11 -22.18
N ASN A 157 -31.67 11.95 -22.04
CA ASN A 157 -30.67 12.30 -23.06
C ASN A 157 -29.58 11.23 -23.25
N GLY A 158 -29.71 10.03 -22.67
CA GLY A 158 -28.70 8.96 -22.79
C GLY A 158 -27.50 9.08 -21.82
N GLY A 159 -27.48 10.10 -20.95
CA GLY A 159 -26.54 10.22 -19.84
C GLY A 159 -26.15 11.66 -19.53
N PRO A 160 -25.60 11.95 -18.34
CA PRO A 160 -24.96 13.23 -18.11
C PRO A 160 -23.69 13.33 -18.97
N LEU A 161 -23.66 14.29 -19.90
CA LEU A 161 -22.42 14.68 -20.55
C LEU A 161 -21.59 15.48 -19.54
N PRO A 162 -20.30 15.14 -19.29
CA PRO A 162 -19.44 16.03 -18.54
C PRO A 162 -19.40 17.36 -19.31
N GLY A 163 -19.68 18.47 -18.61
CA GLY A 163 -19.70 19.80 -19.21
C GLY A 163 -18.41 20.00 -20.00
N GLY A 164 -18.51 20.02 -21.32
CA GLY A 164 -17.35 20.17 -22.19
C GLY A 164 -16.59 21.43 -21.79
N HIS A 165 -15.28 21.29 -21.58
CA HIS A 165 -14.40 22.42 -21.78
C HIS A 165 -14.65 22.91 -23.20
N ARG A 166 -15.33 24.06 -23.32
CA ARG A 166 -15.21 24.84 -24.54
C ARG A 166 -13.78 25.38 -24.56
N PRO A 167 -13.10 25.33 -25.72
CA PRO A 167 -11.75 25.85 -25.87
C PRO A 167 -11.69 27.34 -25.51
#